data_AF-A0A0G0A2T8-F1
#
_entry.id   AF-A0A0G0A2T8-F1
#
_cell.length_a   1.000
_cell.length_b   1.000
_cell.length_c   1.000
_cell.angle_alpha   90.00
_cell.angle_beta   90.00
_cell.angle_gamma   90.00
#
_symmetry.space_group_name_H-M   'P 1'
#
loop_
_entity.id
_entity.type
_entity.pdbx_description
1 polymer ?
#
loop_
_entity_poly.entity_id
_entity_poly.type
_entity_poly.pdbx_seq_one_letter_code
_entity_poly.pdbx_strand_id
1 'polypeptide(L)'
;MEISETSEAFIEKDDDLVFDHTKVILKGADDQFSYAKTNSREHQISQIDVNGLDVTRIPVDHIWPLADPTFTRAPDPLPSTSYLKRPSLLYYEDTHDTSEYTRQILTEIEGLCKARE
;
A
#
# COMPACT_ATOMS: atom_id res chain seq x y z
N MET A 1 12.52 -10.34 0.13
CA MET A 1 11.47 -9.37 -0.22
C MET A 1 10.88 -9.78 -1.54
N GLU A 2 9.59 -9.57 -1.73
CA GLU A 2 8.91 -9.82 -3.00
C GLU A 2 8.17 -8.56 -3.45
N ILE A 3 7.96 -8.42 -4.76
CA ILE A 3 7.19 -7.32 -5.31
C ILE A 3 5.70 -7.61 -5.09
N SER A 4 5.01 -6.69 -4.42
CA SER A 4 3.59 -6.78 -4.10
C SER A 4 2.72 -5.98 -5.06
N GLU A 5 3.12 -4.74 -5.37
CA GLU A 5 2.42 -3.84 -6.28
C GLU A 5 3.46 -3.01 -7.05
N THR A 6 3.13 -2.60 -8.27
CA THR A 6 3.95 -1.66 -9.06
C THR A 6 3.09 -0.68 -9.84
N SER A 7 3.60 0.52 -10.08
CA SER A 7 2.97 1.48 -10.99
C SER A 7 4.01 2.42 -11.59
N GLU A 8 3.90 2.70 -12.89
CA GLU A 8 4.61 3.80 -13.54
C GLU A 8 3.99 5.16 -13.16
N ALA A 9 4.86 6.13 -12.85
CA ALA A 9 4.53 7.54 -12.68
C ALA A 9 5.05 8.34 -13.89
N PHE A 10 4.25 9.31 -14.32
CA PHE A 10 4.55 10.21 -15.42
C PHE A 10 4.41 11.65 -14.94
N ILE A 11 5.26 12.53 -15.46
CA ILE A 11 5.23 13.98 -15.19
C ILE A 11 5.04 14.74 -16.49
N GLU A 12 4.36 15.89 -16.41
CA GLU A 12 4.17 16.78 -17.54
C GLU A 12 5.45 17.60 -17.80
N LYS A 13 5.93 17.56 -19.03
CA LYS A 13 7.05 18.37 -19.53
C LYS A 13 6.70 18.83 -20.94
N ASP A 14 6.68 20.14 -21.16
CA ASP A 14 6.42 20.75 -22.47
C ASP A 14 5.12 20.22 -23.14
N ASP A 15 4.02 20.19 -22.38
CA ASP A 15 2.70 19.64 -22.78
C ASP A 15 2.68 18.12 -23.11
N ASP A 16 3.76 17.39 -22.82
CA ASP A 16 3.86 15.93 -22.97
C ASP A 16 4.00 15.19 -21.62
N LEU A 17 3.43 13.98 -21.53
CA LEU A 17 3.63 13.08 -20.38
C LEU A 17 4.92 12.26 -20.56
N VAL A 18 5.90 12.53 -19.71
CA VAL A 18 7.20 11.87 -19.72
C VAL A 18 7.29 10.93 -18.52
N PHE A 19 7.83 9.72 -18.75
CA PHE A 19 8.11 8.78 -17.67
C PHE A 19 9.04 9.41 -16.63
N ASP A 20 8.66 9.31 -15.37
CA ASP A 20 9.47 9.79 -14.25
C ASP A 20 10.15 8.62 -13.55
N HIS A 21 9.35 7.70 -13.00
CA HIS A 21 9.83 6.51 -12.31
C HIS A 21 8.77 5.42 -12.28
N THR A 22 9.17 4.21 -11.90
CA THR A 22 8.28 3.15 -11.46
C THR A 22 8.36 3.06 -9.95
N LYS A 23 7.21 3.12 -9.28
CA LYS A 23 7.10 2.87 -7.86
C LYS A 23 6.86 1.39 -7.63
N VAL A 24 7.61 0.81 -6.71
CA VAL A 24 7.56 -0.61 -6.38
C VAL A 24 7.23 -0.74 -4.90
N ILE A 25 6.15 -1.46 -4.59
CA ILE A 25 5.80 -1.87 -3.23
C ILE A 25 6.37 -3.25 -2.99
N LEU A 26 7.17 -3.37 -1.95
CA LEU A 26 7.84 -4.60 -1.55
C LEU A 26 7.22 -5.14 -0.27
N LYS A 27 6.99 -6.45 -0.25
CA LYS A 27 6.58 -7.18 0.93
C LYS A 27 7.76 -7.97 1.50
N GLY A 28 8.03 -7.73 2.78
CA GLY A 28 9.03 -8.43 3.59
C GLY A 28 8.42 -9.55 4.43
N ALA A 29 9.21 -10.05 5.38
CA ALA A 29 8.70 -10.93 6.42
C ALA A 29 7.73 -10.17 7.36
N ASP A 30 6.85 -10.91 8.04
CA ASP A 30 5.93 -10.39 9.06
C ASP A 30 5.03 -9.24 8.57
N ASP A 31 4.54 -9.33 7.33
CA ASP A 31 3.68 -8.32 6.68
C ASP A 31 4.26 -6.89 6.71
N GLN A 32 5.59 -6.78 6.73
CA GLN A 32 6.28 -5.49 6.61
C GLN A 32 6.28 -5.05 5.16
N PHE A 33 5.87 -3.80 4.92
CA PHE A 33 5.90 -3.20 3.60
C PHE A 33 6.97 -2.11 3.51
N SER A 34 7.57 -2.01 2.34
CA SER A 34 8.45 -0.91 1.96
C SER A 34 8.13 -0.49 0.53
N TYR A 35 8.60 0.69 0.13
CA TYR A 35 8.52 1.14 -1.24
C TYR A 35 9.88 1.65 -1.73
N ALA A 36 10.06 1.60 -3.04
CA ALA A 36 11.20 2.19 -3.72
C ALA A 36 10.75 2.82 -5.04
N LYS A 37 11.57 3.74 -5.55
CA LYS A 37 11.42 4.31 -6.89
C LYS A 37 12.59 3.82 -7.75
N THR A 38 12.30 3.39 -8.97
CA THR A 38 13.30 2.93 -9.94
C THR A 38 13.07 3.56 -11.30
N ASN A 39 14.13 3.68 -12.10
CA ASN A 39 14.05 4.13 -13.49
C ASN A 39 13.71 3.00 -14.47
N SER A 40 13.58 1.76 -13.98
CA SER A 40 13.13 0.62 -14.79
C SER A 40 11.66 0.76 -15.14
N ARG A 41 11.31 0.51 -16.40
CA ARG A 41 9.92 0.46 -16.88
C ARG A 41 9.21 -0.81 -16.40
N GLU A 42 7.89 -0.82 -16.42
CA GLU A 42 7.09 -1.95 -15.90
C GLU A 42 7.44 -3.29 -16.55
N HIS A 43 7.65 -3.31 -17.86
CA HIS A 43 8.03 -4.52 -18.60
C HIS A 43 9.42 -5.08 -18.21
N GLN A 44 10.21 -4.34 -17.44
CA GLN A 44 11.53 -4.73 -16.94
C GLN A 44 11.50 -5.12 -15.45
N ILE A 45 10.34 -5.10 -14.79
CA ILE A 45 10.23 -5.35 -13.36
C ILE A 45 10.81 -6.71 -12.95
N SER A 46 10.62 -7.74 -13.78
CA SER A 46 11.16 -9.09 -13.52
C SER A 46 12.70 -9.16 -13.51
N GLN A 47 13.38 -8.11 -13.97
CA GLN A 47 14.84 -8.01 -14.03
C GLN A 47 15.41 -7.14 -12.91
N ILE A 48 14.57 -6.53 -12.07
CA ILE A 48 15.02 -5.67 -10.98
C ILE A 48 15.63 -6.53 -9.87
N ASP A 49 16.85 -6.19 -9.44
CA ASP A 49 17.40 -6.70 -8.19
C ASP A 49 16.73 -6.02 -7.00
N VAL A 50 15.70 -6.67 -6.45
CA VAL A 50 14.92 -6.17 -5.31
C VAL A 50 15.80 -5.90 -4.09
N ASN A 51 16.90 -6.64 -3.90
CA ASN A 51 17.78 -6.46 -2.74
C ASN A 51 18.73 -5.27 -2.90
N GLY A 52 18.91 -4.77 -4.13
CA GLY A 52 19.73 -3.60 -4.44
C GLY A 52 18.97 -2.27 -4.48
N LEU A 53 17.65 -2.27 -4.25
CA LEU A 53 16.84 -1.06 -4.24
C LEU A 53 17.07 -0.23 -2.98
N ASP A 54 17.06 1.10 -3.14
CA ASP A 54 16.97 2.03 -2.01
C ASP A 54 15.52 2.08 -1.53
N VAL A 55 15.25 1.42 -0.41
CA VAL A 55 13.90 1.17 0.10
C VAL A 55 13.58 2.03 1.30
N THR A 56 12.40 2.62 1.31
CA THR A 56 11.83 3.28 2.48
C THR A 56 10.76 2.40 3.10
N ARG A 57 10.87 2.16 4.41
CA ARG A 57 9.91 1.33 5.15
C ARG A 57 8.61 2.08 5.36
N ILE A 58 7.48 1.40 5.14
CA ILE A 58 6.16 1.90 5.51
C ILE A 58 5.90 1.51 6.99
N PRO A 59 5.62 2.47 7.87
CA PRO A 59 5.24 2.19 9.25
C PRO A 59 4.02 1.26 9.31
N VAL A 60 4.07 0.25 10.18
CA VAL A 60 3.03 -0.79 10.28
C VAL A 60 1.69 -0.19 10.70
N ASP A 61 1.72 0.79 11.59
CA ASP A 61 0.57 1.54 12.07
C ASP A 61 -0.13 2.38 11.00
N HIS A 62 0.54 2.69 9.88
CA HIS A 62 -0.10 3.37 8.75
C HIS A 62 -0.94 2.42 7.89
N ILE A 63 -0.62 1.13 7.89
CA ILE A 63 -1.30 0.08 7.11
C ILE A 63 -2.29 -0.70 7.98
N TRP A 64 -1.93 -0.88 9.26
CA TRP A 64 -2.67 -1.61 10.27
C TRP A 64 -2.94 -0.72 11.48
N PRO A 65 -3.73 0.36 11.33
CA PRO A 65 -4.01 1.25 12.42
C PRO A 65 -4.79 0.54 13.53
N LEU A 66 -4.57 0.97 14.77
CA LEU A 66 -5.34 0.48 15.90
C LEU A 66 -6.80 0.94 15.76
N ALA A 67 -7.69 -0.02 15.54
CA ALA A 67 -9.13 0.21 15.47
C ALA A 67 -9.72 0.44 16.87
N ASP A 68 -10.87 1.13 16.93
CA ASP A 68 -11.62 1.32 18.17
C ASP A 68 -12.01 -0.05 18.76
N PRO A 69 -11.71 -0.34 20.04
CA PRO A 69 -12.01 -1.63 20.66
C PRO A 69 -13.51 -1.93 20.76
N THR A 70 -14.39 -0.94 20.57
CA THR A 70 -15.85 -1.10 20.52
C THR A 70 -16.35 -1.65 19.20
N PHE A 71 -15.53 -1.66 18.14
CA PHE A 71 -15.91 -2.23 16.86
C PHE A 71 -16.11 -3.75 16.95
N THR A 72 -17.11 -4.25 16.22
CA THR A 72 -17.36 -5.69 16.13
C THR A 72 -16.16 -6.38 15.50
N ARG A 73 -15.57 -7.33 16.22
CA ARG A 73 -14.43 -8.12 15.74
C ARG A 73 -14.88 -9.16 14.72
N ALA A 74 -14.05 -9.35 13.69
CA ALA A 74 -14.23 -10.46 12.77
C ALA A 74 -14.03 -11.80 13.50
N PRO A 75 -14.70 -12.89 13.06
CA PRO A 75 -14.48 -14.22 13.64
C PRO A 75 -13.02 -14.66 13.49
N ASP A 76 -12.53 -15.39 14.50
CA ASP A 76 -11.20 -16.02 14.48
C ASP A 76 -11.36 -17.53 14.75
N PRO A 77 -11.08 -18.41 13.77
CA PRO A 77 -10.56 -18.10 12.43
C PRO A 77 -11.61 -17.47 11.50
N LEU A 78 -11.14 -16.73 10.50
CA LEU A 78 -12.00 -16.20 9.44
C LEU A 78 -12.63 -17.36 8.64
N PRO A 79 -13.92 -17.25 8.26
CA PRO A 79 -14.53 -18.18 7.31
C PRO A 79 -13.74 -18.26 6.00
N SER A 80 -13.68 -19.42 5.37
CA SER A 80 -12.99 -19.62 4.08
C SER A 80 -13.57 -18.79 2.93
N THR A 81 -14.79 -18.29 3.08
CA THR A 81 -15.46 -17.38 2.15
C THR A 81 -15.13 -15.91 2.38
N SER A 82 -14.30 -15.60 3.37
CA SER A 82 -13.93 -14.22 3.69
C SER A 82 -12.89 -13.70 2.72
N TYR A 83 -13.02 -12.43 2.35
CA TYR A 83 -12.01 -11.69 1.60
C TYR A 83 -11.42 -10.62 2.50
N LEU A 84 -10.09 -10.61 2.64
CA LEU A 84 -9.39 -9.55 3.35
C LEU A 84 -9.09 -8.42 2.38
N LYS A 85 -9.82 -7.31 2.49
CA LYS A 85 -9.50 -6.10 1.76
C LYS A 85 -8.16 -5.53 2.24
N ARG A 86 -7.33 -5.07 1.31
CA ARG A 86 -6.05 -4.42 1.59
C ARG A 86 -6.03 -3.03 0.92
N PRO A 87 -5.48 -2.00 1.58
CA PRO A 87 -5.26 -0.72 0.93
C PRO A 87 -4.22 -0.90 -0.20
N SER A 88 -4.39 -0.18 -1.32
CA SER A 88 -3.31 -0.09 -2.31
C SER A 88 -2.24 0.87 -1.78
N LEU A 89 -1.01 0.39 -1.71
CA LEU A 89 0.11 1.18 -1.18
C LEU A 89 0.82 1.99 -2.27
N LEU A 90 0.37 1.89 -3.52
CA LEU A 90 0.96 2.60 -4.67
C LEU A 90 1.01 4.11 -4.48
N TYR A 91 0.04 4.71 -3.80
CA TYR A 91 -0.01 6.17 -3.58
C TYR A 91 0.56 6.60 -2.22
N TYR A 92 1.18 5.68 -1.48
CA TYR A 92 1.73 5.96 -0.15
C TYR A 92 2.88 6.97 -0.27
N GLU A 93 2.84 8.08 0.48
CA GLU A 93 3.77 9.24 0.38
C GLU A 93 3.58 10.13 -0.87
N ASP A 94 2.67 9.82 -1.80
CA ASP A 94 2.36 10.76 -2.90
C ASP A 94 1.47 11.93 -2.41
N THR A 95 0.92 11.80 -1.21
CA THR A 95 0.16 12.83 -0.50
C THR A 95 1.00 13.43 0.63
N HIS A 96 0.83 14.73 0.91
CA HIS A 96 1.60 15.42 1.95
C HIS A 96 1.27 14.98 3.38
N ASP A 97 0.16 14.27 3.57
CA ASP A 97 -0.31 13.84 4.88
C ASP A 97 -0.43 12.31 4.93
N THR A 98 0.58 11.66 5.53
CA THR A 98 0.61 10.20 5.72
C THR A 98 -0.53 9.69 6.60
N SER A 99 -1.17 10.57 7.38
CA SER A 99 -2.34 10.21 8.20
C SER A 99 -3.60 9.97 7.36
N GLU A 100 -3.64 10.44 6.10
CA GLU A 100 -4.77 10.18 5.20
C GLU A 100 -5.00 8.69 4.97
N TYR A 101 -3.93 7.90 4.86
CA TYR A 101 -4.03 6.44 4.73
C TYR A 101 -4.67 5.79 5.96
N THR A 102 -4.21 6.17 7.14
CA THR A 102 -4.78 5.70 8.42
C THR A 102 -6.25 6.08 8.52
N ARG A 103 -6.59 7.33 8.18
CA ARG A 103 -7.96 7.85 8.22
C ARG A 103 -8.88 7.09 7.24
N GLN A 104 -8.42 6.84 6.03
CA GLN A 104 -9.19 6.09 5.03
C GLN A 104 -9.48 4.66 5.50
N ILE A 105 -8.48 3.96 6.04
CA ILE A 105 -8.63 2.60 6.57
C ILE A 105 -9.63 2.59 7.73
N LEU A 106 -9.48 3.49 8.71
CA LEU A 106 -10.38 3.56 9.86
C LEU A 106 -11.82 3.92 9.47
N THR A 107 -12.00 4.83 8.50
CA THR A 107 -13.33 5.20 7.98
C THR A 107 -14.03 4.00 7.34
N GLU A 108 -13.29 3.19 6.59
CA GLU A 108 -13.84 1.99 5.97
C GLU A 108 -14.22 0.92 7.00
N ILE A 109 -13.37 0.71 8.02
CA ILE A 109 -13.66 -0.19 9.15
C ILE A 109 -14.92 0.27 9.88
N GLU A 110 -15.01 1.57 10.20
CA GLU A 110 -16.16 2.14 10.90
C GLU A 110 -17.47 1.91 10.13
N GLY A 111 -17.47 2.14 8.82
CA GLY A 111 -18.64 1.90 7.96
C GLY A 111 -19.10 0.44 7.98
N LEU A 112 -18.17 -0.52 8.00
CA LEU A 112 -18.48 -1.96 8.06
C LEU A 112 -18.97 -2.39 9.45
N CYS A 113 -18.38 -1.84 10.51
CA CYS A 113 -18.68 -2.20 11.88
C CYS A 113 -19.98 -1.57 12.40
N LYS A 114 -20.36 -0.39 11.89
CA LYS A 114 -21.59 0.33 12.29
C LYS A 114 -22.81 0.03 11.42
N ALA A 115 -22.65 -0.45 10.18
CA ALA A 115 -23.78 -0.76 9.29
C ALA A 115 -24.59 -2.02 9.67
N ARG A 116 -24.43 -2.55 10.88
CA ARG A 116 -25.11 -3.75 11.39
C ARG A 116 -26.18 -3.48 12.46
N GLU A 117 -26.59 -2.22 12.63
CA GLU A 117 -27.74 -1.85 13.48
C GLU A 117 -29.06 -1.74 12.70
#